data_AF-A0A383E725-F1
#
_entry.id   AF-A0A383E725-F1
#
_cell.length_a   1.000
_cell.length_b   1.000
_cell.length_c   1.000
_cell.angle_alpha   90.00
_cell.angle_beta   90.00
_cell.angle_gamma   90.00
#
_symmetry.space_group_name_H-M   'P 1'
#
loop_
_entity.id
_entity.type
_entity.pdbx_description
1 polymer ?
#
loop_
_entity_poly.entity_id
_entity_poly.type
_entity_poly.pdbx_seq_one_letter_code
_entity_poly.pdbx_strand_id
1 'polypeptide(L)'
;MQKALKSILTVAVTLSLLISSAYADAISKWAKGEFSLSTLSEKQRVKELQWFQKAAKPFKGMEINVLSETIPTHTYESKTLTKAFEEITGIKVNHQLLGEGEVVQAVQTQMQTGRNLYDAYINDSDLIGTHSRLQLAVNLTDWMAGEGKDVTL
;
A
#
# COMPACT_ATOMS: atom_id res chain seq x y z
N MET A 1 -34.12 -10.33 -24.94
CA MET A 1 -32.65 -10.11 -24.87
C MET A 1 -32.23 -8.65 -24.94
N GLN A 2 -32.67 -7.83 -25.91
CA GLN A 2 -32.19 -6.45 -26.06
C GLN A 2 -32.48 -5.50 -24.87
N LYS A 3 -33.62 -5.62 -24.19
CA LYS A 3 -33.93 -4.82 -22.98
C LYS A 3 -33.02 -5.17 -21.79
N ALA A 4 -32.76 -6.46 -21.59
CA ALA A 4 -31.85 -6.94 -20.55
C ALA A 4 -30.40 -6.48 -20.82
N LEU A 5 -29.95 -6.55 -22.08
CA LEU A 5 -28.61 -6.11 -22.48
C LEU A 5 -28.43 -4.59 -22.29
N LYS A 6 -29.44 -3.77 -22.65
CA LYS A 6 -29.42 -2.32 -22.40
C LYS A 6 -29.40 -2.01 -20.90
N SER A 7 -30.21 -2.70 -20.09
CA SER A 7 -30.27 -2.48 -18.64
C SER A 7 -28.95 -2.86 -17.95
N ILE A 8 -28.31 -3.96 -18.37
CA ILE A 8 -26.99 -4.39 -17.87
C ILE A 8 -25.93 -3.36 -18.25
N LEU A 9 -25.95 -2.85 -19.50
CA LEU A 9 -25.00 -1.84 -19.97
C LEU A 9 -25.16 -0.52 -19.21
N THR A 10 -26.39 -0.10 -18.91
CA THR A 10 -26.66 1.13 -18.14
C THR A 10 -26.18 1.01 -16.69
N VAL A 11 -26.42 -0.12 -16.03
CA VAL A 11 -25.95 -0.37 -14.65
C VAL A 11 -24.42 -0.47 -14.59
N ALA A 12 -23.78 -1.11 -15.57
CA ALA A 12 -22.33 -1.18 -15.64
C ALA A 12 -21.69 0.21 -15.81
N VAL A 13 -22.27 1.06 -16.68
CA VAL A 13 -21.77 2.42 -16.92
C VAL A 13 -21.95 3.32 -15.69
N THR A 14 -23.10 3.27 -15.01
CA THR A 14 -23.32 4.08 -13.80
C THR A 14 -22.42 3.66 -12.64
N LEU A 15 -22.22 2.34 -12.44
CA LEU A 15 -21.32 1.84 -11.41
C LEU A 15 -19.85 2.21 -11.70
N SER A 16 -19.45 2.17 -12.97
CA SER A 16 -18.10 2.59 -13.40
C SER A 16 -17.84 4.08 -13.15
N LEU A 17 -18.84 4.94 -13.40
CA LEU A 17 -18.76 6.39 -13.19
C LEU A 17 -18.67 6.75 -11.69
N LEU A 18 -19.47 6.10 -10.84
CA LEU A 18 -19.47 6.33 -9.39
C LEU A 18 -18.15 5.92 -8.73
N ILE A 19 -17.59 4.79 -9.16
CA ILE A 19 -16.29 4.31 -8.67
C ILE A 19 -15.18 5.27 -9.09
N SER A 20 -15.19 5.75 -10.34
CA SER A 20 -14.17 6.68 -10.82
C SER A 20 -14.24 8.05 -10.13
N SER A 21 -15.43 8.53 -9.74
CA SER A 21 -15.56 9.79 -9.01
C SER A 21 -15.07 9.69 -7.56
N ALA A 22 -15.32 8.57 -6.88
CA ALA A 22 -14.91 8.39 -5.48
C ALA A 22 -13.38 8.42 -5.33
N TYR A 23 -12.64 7.78 -6.25
CA TYR A 23 -11.19 7.81 -6.19
C TYR A 23 -10.56 9.13 -6.66
N ALA A 24 -11.17 9.81 -7.64
CA ALA A 24 -10.72 11.15 -8.04
C ALA A 24 -10.86 12.16 -6.89
N ASP A 25 -11.89 12.02 -6.07
CA ASP A 25 -12.11 12.81 -4.86
C ASP A 25 -11.04 12.51 -3.79
N ALA A 26 -10.71 11.23 -3.58
CA ALA A 26 -9.65 10.81 -2.65
C ALA A 26 -8.29 11.44 -3.02
N ILE A 27 -7.87 11.38 -4.29
CA ILE A 27 -6.59 11.95 -4.74
C ILE A 27 -6.52 13.45 -4.43
N SER A 28 -7.56 14.21 -4.78
CA SER A 28 -7.59 15.66 -4.53
C SER A 28 -7.57 15.96 -3.03
N LYS A 29 -8.36 15.23 -2.23
CA LYS A 29 -8.40 15.34 -0.77
C LYS A 29 -7.02 15.12 -0.14
N TRP A 30 -6.32 14.04 -0.47
CA TRP A 30 -5.01 13.73 0.10
C TRP A 30 -3.92 14.67 -0.39
N ALA A 31 -3.88 15.01 -1.69
CA ALA A 31 -2.87 15.90 -2.26
C ALA A 31 -2.94 17.35 -1.75
N LYS A 32 -4.15 17.84 -1.41
CA LYS A 32 -4.37 19.20 -0.89
C LYS A 32 -4.45 19.26 0.64
N GLY A 33 -4.76 18.14 1.29
CA GLY A 33 -4.85 18.01 2.74
C GLY A 33 -3.53 17.52 3.34
N GLU A 34 -3.54 16.28 3.83
CA GLU A 34 -2.44 15.67 4.57
C GLU A 34 -1.07 15.82 3.88
N PHE A 35 -1.02 15.62 2.56
CA PHE A 35 0.25 15.63 1.81
C PHE A 35 0.62 17.03 1.28
N SER A 36 -0.02 18.09 1.77
CA SER A 36 0.27 19.46 1.34
C SER A 36 1.65 19.96 1.74
N LEU A 37 2.18 19.47 2.88
CA LEU A 37 3.55 19.75 3.32
C LEU A 37 4.54 18.89 2.53
N SER A 38 4.93 19.38 1.35
CA SER A 38 5.77 18.66 0.40
C SER A 38 6.64 19.59 -0.41
N THR A 39 7.77 19.08 -0.90
CA THR A 39 8.62 19.75 -1.90
C THR A 39 7.99 19.76 -3.29
N LEU A 40 7.02 18.88 -3.55
CA LEU A 40 6.28 18.81 -4.81
C LEU A 40 5.18 19.88 -4.85
N SER A 41 4.99 20.50 -6.01
CA SER A 41 3.80 21.31 -6.26
C SER A 41 2.52 20.47 -6.18
N GLU A 42 1.38 21.10 -5.94
CA GLU A 42 0.07 20.40 -5.91
C GLU A 42 -0.15 19.54 -7.16
N LYS A 43 0.15 20.08 -8.35
CA LYS A 43 0.01 19.35 -9.62
C LYS A 43 0.91 18.11 -9.67
N GLN A 44 2.13 18.20 -9.14
CA GLN A 44 3.05 17.06 -9.06
C GLN A 44 2.53 16.00 -8.07
N ARG A 45 2.04 16.41 -6.90
CA ARG A 45 1.44 15.48 -5.92
C ARG A 45 0.23 14.75 -6.50
N VAL A 46 -0.69 15.47 -7.15
CA VAL A 46 -1.84 14.86 -7.81
C VAL A 46 -1.40 13.84 -8.87
N LYS A 47 -0.38 14.18 -9.68
CA LYS A 47 0.15 13.27 -10.71
C LYS A 47 0.76 12.00 -10.09
N GLU A 48 1.45 12.13 -8.97
CA GLU A 48 2.05 11.00 -8.25
C GLU A 48 0.98 10.09 -7.64
N LEU A 49 -0.03 10.65 -6.97
CA LEU A 49 -1.15 9.84 -6.44
C LEU A 49 -1.98 9.17 -7.55
N GLN A 50 -2.12 9.80 -8.71
CA GLN A 50 -2.70 9.17 -9.90
C GLN A 50 -1.87 8.00 -10.41
N TRP A 51 -0.54 8.08 -10.28
CA TRP A 51 0.33 6.96 -10.61
C TRP A 51 0.09 5.78 -9.66
N PHE A 52 0.02 6.01 -8.33
CA PHE A 52 -0.30 4.95 -7.37
C PHE A 52 -1.62 4.26 -7.69
N GLN A 53 -2.67 5.04 -7.95
CA GLN A 53 -3.97 4.51 -8.35
C GLN A 53 -3.87 3.64 -9.62
N LYS A 54 -3.09 4.07 -10.62
CA LYS A 54 -2.94 3.33 -11.88
C LYS A 54 -2.15 2.04 -11.68
N ALA A 55 -1.03 2.10 -10.96
CA ALA A 55 -0.19 0.95 -10.66
C ALA A 55 -0.94 -0.10 -9.82
N ALA A 56 -1.84 0.34 -8.93
CA ALA A 56 -2.61 -0.53 -8.07
C ALA A 56 -3.75 -1.31 -8.75
N LYS A 57 -4.12 -0.97 -9.99
CA LYS A 57 -5.28 -1.58 -10.69
C LYS A 57 -5.29 -3.12 -10.68
N PRO A 58 -4.17 -3.83 -10.90
CA PRO A 58 -4.14 -5.30 -10.88
C PRO A 58 -4.39 -5.89 -9.48
N PHE A 59 -4.20 -5.10 -8.43
CA PHE A 59 -4.21 -5.53 -7.03
C PHE A 59 -5.48 -5.09 -6.29
N LYS A 60 -6.49 -4.61 -7.00
CA LYS A 60 -7.73 -4.10 -6.38
C LYS A 60 -8.41 -5.21 -5.56
N GLY A 61 -8.74 -4.89 -4.31
CA GLY A 61 -9.35 -5.84 -3.37
C GLY A 61 -8.33 -6.74 -2.65
N MET A 62 -7.03 -6.54 -2.89
CA MET A 62 -5.98 -7.16 -2.10
C MET A 62 -5.99 -6.60 -0.67
N GLU A 63 -5.65 -7.47 0.27
CA GLU A 63 -5.47 -7.16 1.67
C GLU A 63 -4.06 -7.62 2.08
N ILE A 64 -3.29 -6.73 2.70
CA ILE A 64 -1.94 -7.00 3.17
C ILE A 64 -1.87 -6.78 4.68
N ASN A 65 -1.12 -7.64 5.38
CA ASN A 65 -0.93 -7.57 6.83
C ASN A 65 0.48 -7.10 7.13
N VAL A 66 0.59 -6.03 7.92
CA VAL A 66 1.85 -5.36 8.24
C VAL A 66 2.00 -5.32 9.75
N LEU A 67 3.19 -5.62 10.26
CA LEU A 67 3.51 -5.52 11.68
C LEU A 67 4.63 -4.50 11.92
N SER A 68 4.47 -3.65 12.93
CA SER A 68 5.54 -2.78 13.41
C SER A 68 5.47 -2.53 14.92
N GLU A 69 6.49 -1.85 15.45
CA GLU A 69 6.51 -1.40 16.83
C GLU A 69 5.44 -0.32 17.09
N THR A 70 5.00 -0.19 18.35
CA THR A 70 4.12 0.89 18.82
C THR A 70 4.92 2.16 19.13
N ILE A 71 5.25 2.92 18.09
CA ILE A 71 5.83 4.27 18.21
C ILE A 71 4.93 5.31 17.52
N PRO A 72 5.10 6.63 17.79
CA PRO A 72 4.27 7.67 17.17
C PRO A 72 4.28 7.64 15.64
N THR A 73 5.43 7.35 15.02
CA THR A 73 5.56 7.22 13.56
C THR A 73 4.68 6.10 13.01
N HIS A 74 4.75 4.90 13.58
CA HIS A 74 3.94 3.77 13.13
C HIS A 74 2.45 3.94 13.47
N THR A 75 2.12 4.72 14.51
CA THR A 75 0.74 5.13 14.77
C THR A 75 0.21 6.02 13.65
N TYR A 76 1.04 6.91 13.12
CA TYR A 76 0.68 7.74 11.96
C TYR A 76 0.52 6.89 10.70
N GLU A 77 1.47 5.99 10.42
CA GLU A 77 1.41 5.08 9.28
C GLU A 77 0.13 4.23 9.31
N SER A 78 -0.11 3.54 10.43
CA SER A 78 -1.23 2.60 10.60
C SER A 78 -2.61 3.24 10.57
N LYS A 79 -2.75 4.52 10.95
CA LYS A 79 -4.05 5.22 11.01
C LYS A 79 -4.29 6.16 9.82
N THR A 80 -3.23 6.78 9.31
CA THR A 80 -3.33 7.82 8.29
C THR A 80 -2.91 7.28 6.93
N LEU A 81 -1.69 6.71 6.82
CA LEU A 81 -1.15 6.31 5.52
C LEU A 81 -1.87 5.07 4.96
N THR A 82 -2.21 4.09 5.80
CA THR A 82 -3.01 2.92 5.38
C THR A 82 -4.36 3.36 4.80
N LYS A 83 -5.03 4.31 5.45
CA LYS A 83 -6.30 4.87 5.00
C LYS A 83 -6.15 5.64 3.68
N ALA A 84 -5.11 6.46 3.56
CA ALA A 84 -4.82 7.16 2.31
C ALA A 84 -4.56 6.18 1.17
N PHE A 85 -3.76 5.15 1.44
CA PHE A 85 -3.42 4.12 0.48
C PHE A 85 -4.67 3.36 0.03
N GLU A 86 -5.53 2.92 0.94
CA GLU A 86 -6.79 2.24 0.62
C GLU A 86 -7.75 3.14 -0.17
N GLU A 87 -7.94 4.38 0.26
CA GLU A 87 -8.80 5.34 -0.44
C GLU A 87 -8.30 5.66 -1.86
N ILE A 88 -6.99 5.61 -2.12
CA ILE A 88 -6.41 5.92 -3.44
C ILE A 88 -6.34 4.67 -4.34
N THR A 89 -6.00 3.52 -3.77
CA THR A 89 -5.64 2.30 -4.53
C THR A 89 -6.70 1.21 -4.48
N GLY A 90 -7.53 1.20 -3.43
CA GLY A 90 -8.43 0.08 -3.11
C GLY A 90 -7.74 -1.16 -2.55
N ILE A 91 -6.48 -1.04 -2.10
CA ILE A 91 -5.74 -2.09 -1.39
C ILE A 91 -5.86 -1.82 0.11
N LYS A 92 -6.29 -2.82 0.88
CA LYS A 92 -6.43 -2.69 2.32
C LYS A 92 -5.14 -3.09 3.02
N VAL A 93 -4.70 -2.27 3.97
CA VAL A 93 -3.50 -2.54 4.79
C VAL A 93 -3.92 -2.72 6.25
N ASN A 94 -3.85 -3.94 6.75
CA ASN A 94 -4.03 -4.22 8.17
C ASN A 94 -2.69 -4.02 8.87
N HIS A 95 -2.47 -2.82 9.41
CA HIS A 95 -1.23 -2.48 10.10
C HIS A 95 -1.39 -2.65 11.61
N GLN A 96 -0.83 -3.74 12.14
CA GLN A 96 -0.82 -4.06 13.56
C GLN A 96 0.40 -3.42 14.25
N LEU A 97 0.18 -2.93 15.47
CA LEU A 97 1.23 -2.39 16.33
C LEU A 97 1.39 -3.30 17.57
N LEU A 98 2.62 -3.72 17.86
CA LEU A 98 3.00 -4.48 19.05
C LEU A 98 4.22 -3.83 19.73
N GLY A 99 4.70 -4.40 20.84
CA GLY A 99 6.00 -4.02 21.40
C GLY A 99 7.16 -4.54 20.53
N GLU A 100 8.32 -3.90 20.65
CA GLU A 100 9.51 -4.23 19.84
C GLU A 100 9.89 -5.72 19.98
N GLY A 101 9.86 -6.25 21.21
CA GLY A 101 10.18 -7.64 21.48
C GLY A 101 9.29 -8.62 20.73
N GLU A 102 7.98 -8.35 20.67
CA GLU A 102 7.02 -9.15 19.91
C GLU A 102 7.24 -9.05 18.40
N VAL A 103 7.60 -7.86 17.88
CA VAL A 103 7.94 -7.67 16.47
C VAL A 103 9.17 -8.51 16.11
N VAL A 104 10.24 -8.42 16.90
CA VAL A 104 11.47 -9.19 16.69
C VAL A 104 11.19 -10.69 16.74
N GLN A 105 10.39 -11.15 17.71
CA GLN A 105 9.99 -12.56 17.81
C GLN A 105 9.21 -13.02 16.57
N ALA A 106 8.28 -12.22 16.07
CA ALA A 106 7.50 -12.55 14.88
C ALA A 106 8.39 -12.64 13.63
N VAL A 107 9.28 -11.67 13.42
CA VAL A 107 10.26 -11.67 12.32
C VAL A 107 11.12 -12.94 12.37
N GLN A 108 11.74 -13.22 13.52
CA GLN A 108 12.59 -14.39 13.68
C GLN A 108 11.84 -15.71 13.48
N THR A 109 10.58 -15.79 13.93
CA THR A 109 9.73 -16.97 13.73
C THR A 109 9.46 -17.21 12.24
N GLN A 110 9.11 -16.16 11.49
CA GLN A 110 8.91 -16.26 10.04
C GLN A 110 10.21 -16.66 9.32
N MET A 111 11.36 -16.08 9.69
CA MET A 111 12.66 -16.43 9.13
C MET A 111 13.06 -17.90 9.38
N GLN A 112 12.84 -18.41 10.60
CA GLN A 112 13.23 -19.78 10.96
C GLN A 112 12.28 -20.83 10.39
N THR A 113 10.99 -20.52 10.32
CA THR A 113 9.97 -21.49 9.91
C THR A 113 9.64 -21.43 8.42
N GLY A 114 9.97 -20.33 7.74
CA GLY A 114 9.54 -20.06 6.37
C GLY A 114 8.03 -19.85 6.21
N ARG A 115 7.27 -19.78 7.31
CA ARG A 115 5.83 -19.55 7.27
C ARG A 115 5.53 -18.06 7.24
N ASN A 116 4.68 -17.63 6.30
CA ASN A 116 4.19 -16.26 6.26
C ASN A 116 3.27 -15.99 7.46
N LEU A 117 3.69 -15.09 8.34
CA LEU A 117 2.93 -14.55 9.46
C LEU A 117 2.40 -13.15 9.12
N TYR A 118 3.24 -12.32 8.50
CA TYR A 118 2.89 -11.00 7.98
C TYR A 118 3.57 -10.76 6.63
N ASP A 119 2.89 -10.03 5.76
CA ASP A 119 3.35 -9.72 4.41
C ASP A 119 4.47 -8.67 4.41
N ALA A 120 4.52 -7.81 5.45
CA ALA A 120 5.63 -6.89 5.67
C ALA A 120 5.85 -6.60 7.16
N TYR A 121 7.08 -6.22 7.48
CA TYR A 121 7.49 -5.78 8.81
C TYR A 121 8.18 -4.42 8.71
N ILE A 122 8.03 -3.60 9.75
CA ILE A 122 8.89 -2.45 10.00
C ILE A 122 9.62 -2.70 11.33
N ASN A 123 10.94 -2.83 11.25
CA ASN A 123 11.82 -3.12 12.39
C ASN A 123 13.06 -2.23 12.36
N ASP A 124 13.71 -2.14 13.51
CA ASP A 124 14.90 -1.32 13.68
C ASP A 124 16.06 -1.75 12.80
N SER A 125 16.88 -0.76 12.43
CA SER A 125 17.97 -0.93 11.47
C SER A 125 19.10 -1.85 11.97
N ASP A 126 19.19 -2.12 13.27
CA ASP A 126 20.17 -3.04 13.85
C ASP A 126 19.94 -4.50 13.41
N LEU A 127 18.70 -4.86 13.04
CA LEU A 127 18.37 -6.16 12.43
C LEU A 127 18.86 -6.32 10.98
N ILE A 128 19.38 -5.28 10.32
CA ILE A 128 19.80 -5.35 8.91
C ILE A 128 20.84 -6.45 8.66
N GLY A 129 21.76 -6.64 9.60
CA GLY A 129 22.79 -7.68 9.50
C GLY A 129 22.20 -9.09 9.55
N THR A 130 21.09 -9.29 10.27
CA THR A 130 20.39 -10.58 10.34
C THR A 130 19.74 -10.93 9.02
N HIS A 131 19.01 -9.98 8.42
CA HIS A 131 18.39 -10.16 7.10
C HIS A 131 19.43 -10.53 6.03
N SER A 132 20.54 -9.81 5.99
CA SER A 132 21.63 -10.06 5.03
C SER A 132 22.30 -11.42 5.25
N ARG A 133 22.66 -11.78 6.48
CA ARG A 133 23.31 -13.08 6.79
C ARG A 133 22.44 -14.27 6.42
N LEU A 134 21.12 -14.15 6.59
CA LEU A 134 20.17 -15.19 6.23
C LEU A 134 19.78 -15.17 4.74
N GLN A 135 20.32 -14.25 3.95
CA GLN A 135 19.97 -14.06 2.53
C GLN A 135 18.47 -13.77 2.34
N LEU A 136 17.87 -13.07 3.31
CA LEU A 136 16.45 -12.67 3.32
C LEU A 136 16.28 -11.17 3.06
N ALA A 137 17.25 -10.56 2.36
CA ALA A 137 17.19 -9.19 1.92
C ALA A 137 17.01 -9.13 0.39
N VAL A 138 16.13 -8.26 -0.08
CA VAL A 138 15.90 -8.02 -1.52
C VAL A 138 16.71 -6.80 -1.95
N ASN A 139 17.52 -6.94 -3.00
CA ASN A 139 18.17 -5.78 -3.63
C ASN A 139 17.11 -4.99 -4.41
N LEU A 140 16.75 -3.80 -3.92
CA LEU A 140 15.74 -2.97 -4.57
C LEU A 140 16.18 -2.50 -5.97
N THR A 141 17.46 -2.28 -6.24
CA THR A 141 17.90 -1.88 -7.60
C THR A 141 17.60 -2.97 -8.62
N ASP A 142 17.95 -4.21 -8.29
CA ASP A 142 17.72 -5.35 -9.18
C ASP A 142 16.22 -5.67 -9.27
N TRP A 143 15.49 -5.58 -8.16
CA TRP A 143 14.05 -5.81 -8.12
C TRP A 143 13.27 -4.78 -8.95
N MET A 144 13.59 -3.49 -8.82
CA MET A 144 12.95 -2.42 -9.60
C MET A 144 13.26 -2.53 -11.10
N ALA A 145 14.46 -3.00 -11.46
CA ALA A 145 14.82 -3.27 -12.86
C ALA A 145 14.15 -4.54 -13.42
N GLY A 146 13.85 -5.50 -12.55
CA GLY A 146 13.23 -6.79 -12.86
C GLY A 146 11.74 -6.83 -12.54
N GLU A 147 11.36 -7.66 -11.57
CA GLU A 147 9.97 -7.99 -11.25
C GLU A 147 9.11 -6.78 -10.83
N GLY A 148 9.72 -5.78 -10.19
CA GLY A 148 9.06 -4.56 -9.72
C GLY A 148 8.87 -3.47 -10.78
N LYS A 149 9.32 -3.70 -12.03
CA LYS A 149 9.35 -2.66 -13.07
C LYS A 149 7.99 -2.01 -13.34
N ASP A 150 6.91 -2.79 -13.28
CA ASP A 150 5.56 -2.28 -13.56
C ASP A 150 4.96 -1.45 -12.41
N VAL A 151 5.62 -1.46 -11.24
CA VAL A 151 5.18 -0.80 -10.01
C VAL A 151 6.26 0.12 -9.44
N THR A 152 7.12 0.68 -10.30
CA THR A 152 8.16 1.67 -9.94
C THR A 152 8.11 2.92 -10.82
N LEU A 153 8.64 4.04 -10.31
CA LEU A 153 8.61 5.39 -10.90
C LEU A 153 9.98 5.84 -11.39
#